data_AF-A0A2J5PCW7-F1
#
_entry.id   AF-A0A2J5PCW7-F1
#
_cell.length_a   1.000
_cell.length_b   1.000
_cell.length_c   1.000
_cell.angle_alpha   90.00
_cell.angle_beta   90.00
_cell.angle_gamma   90.00
#
_symmetry.space_group_name_H-M   'P 1'
#
loop_
_entity.id
_entity.type
_entity.pdbx_description
1 polymer ?
#
loop_
_entity_poly.entity_id
_entity_poly.type
_entity_poly.pdbx_seq_one_letter_code
_entity_poly.pdbx_strand_id
1 'polypeptide(L)'
;MKKLITANDIRAAHARGEEEISVVLRASIITPEAREVAELLGVAIQECDESAPEPAVPAAEEKTESQRIRETIIAQLPEGQFTESLVAQLMEKVMKEKQSLGMDAMQPSFKAVTGKGGVKVIDGSSV
;
A
#
# COMPACT_ATOMS: atom_id res chain seq x y z
N MET A 1 -0.11 -8.74 -34.25
CA MET A 1 -0.07 -7.28 -34.52
C MET A 1 -0.41 -6.57 -33.22
N LYS A 2 0.29 -5.49 -32.84
CA LYS A 2 0.01 -4.73 -31.61
C LYS A 2 -1.09 -3.71 -31.86
N LYS A 3 -1.96 -3.45 -30.88
CA LYS A 3 -2.93 -2.34 -30.94
C LYS A 3 -2.26 -1.02 -30.55
N LEU A 4 -2.61 0.08 -31.22
CA LEU A 4 -2.12 1.41 -30.89
C LEU A 4 -3.21 2.16 -30.12
N ILE A 5 -2.89 2.66 -28.94
CA ILE A 5 -3.76 3.52 -28.12
C ILE A 5 -3.32 4.97 -28.31
N THR A 6 -4.23 5.78 -28.84
CA THR A 6 -4.03 7.18 -29.17
C THR A 6 -4.85 8.09 -28.26
N ALA A 7 -4.50 9.39 -28.23
CA ALA A 7 -5.26 10.39 -27.51
C ALA A 7 -6.74 10.45 -27.91
N ASN A 8 -7.08 10.07 -29.14
CA ASN A 8 -8.47 10.03 -29.59
C ASN A 8 -9.26 8.91 -28.91
N ASP A 9 -8.62 7.76 -28.67
CA ASP A 9 -9.23 6.63 -27.98
C ASP A 9 -9.56 6.99 -26.52
N ILE A 10 -8.67 7.73 -25.86
CA ILE A 10 -8.88 8.25 -24.49
C ILE A 10 -10.05 9.24 -24.46
N ARG A 11 -10.08 10.22 -25.38
CA ARG A 11 -11.20 11.17 -25.48
C ARG A 11 -12.53 10.47 -25.75
N ALA A 12 -12.52 9.45 -26.59
CA ALA A 12 -13.70 8.66 -26.89
C ALA A 12 -14.17 7.86 -25.67
N ALA A 13 -13.26 7.30 -24.86
CA ALA A 13 -13.58 6.62 -23.61
C ALA A 13 -14.19 7.57 -22.58
N HIS A 14 -13.56 8.72 -22.36
CA HIS A 14 -14.11 9.76 -21.49
C HIS A 14 -15.50 10.23 -21.95
N ALA A 15 -15.70 10.41 -23.26
CA ALA A 15 -17.02 10.78 -23.81
C ALA A 15 -18.10 9.70 -23.60
N ARG A 16 -17.70 8.43 -23.41
CA ARG A 16 -18.59 7.33 -23.02
C ARG A 16 -18.82 7.26 -21.50
N GLY A 17 -18.13 8.08 -20.71
CA GLY A 17 -18.16 8.03 -19.24
C GLY A 17 -17.24 6.96 -18.65
N GLU A 18 -16.31 6.40 -19.44
CA GLU A 18 -15.29 5.48 -18.96
C GLU A 18 -14.12 6.30 -18.40
N GLU A 19 -14.04 6.37 -17.07
CA GLU A 19 -12.92 6.99 -16.35
C GLU A 19 -11.72 6.04 -16.20
N GLU A 20 -11.83 4.79 -16.67
CA GLU A 20 -10.76 3.80 -16.59
C GLU A 20 -10.66 2.99 -17.89
N ILE A 21 -9.43 2.81 -18.38
CA ILE A 21 -9.13 2.02 -19.58
C ILE A 21 -8.10 0.97 -19.21
N SER A 22 -8.49 -0.30 -19.31
CA SER A 22 -7.58 -1.43 -19.15
C SER A 22 -6.80 -1.68 -20.44
N VAL A 23 -5.47 -1.72 -20.32
CA VAL A 23 -4.57 -1.88 -21.46
C VAL A 23 -3.52 -2.93 -21.15
N VAL A 24 -3.44 -3.95 -22.01
CA VAL A 24 -2.40 -4.99 -21.91
C VAL A 24 -1.14 -4.51 -22.61
N LEU A 25 -0.13 -4.08 -21.86
CA LEU A 25 1.13 -3.52 -22.40
C LEU A 25 1.85 -4.45 -23.39
N ARG A 26 1.72 -5.77 -23.21
CA ARG A 26 2.31 -6.76 -24.12
C ARG A 26 1.65 -6.76 -25.51
N ALA A 27 0.36 -6.42 -25.57
CA ALA A 27 -0.46 -6.43 -26.79
C ALA A 27 -0.72 -5.02 -27.36
N SER A 28 -0.44 -3.97 -26.59
CA SER A 28 -0.78 -2.58 -26.93
C SER A 28 0.41 -1.64 -26.81
N ILE A 29 0.45 -0.63 -27.67
CA ILE A 29 1.41 0.47 -27.64
C ILE A 29 0.63 1.73 -27.26
N ILE A 30 1.04 2.41 -26.21
CA ILE A 30 0.42 3.65 -25.75
C ILE A 30 1.28 4.81 -26.26
N THR A 31 0.66 5.74 -26.99
CA THR A 31 1.32 6.97 -27.41
C THR A 31 1.53 7.91 -26.20
N PRO A 32 2.61 8.70 -26.17
CA PRO A 32 2.84 9.65 -25.07
C PRO A 32 1.70 10.66 -24.94
N GLU A 33 1.18 11.16 -26.07
CA GLU A 33 0.01 12.06 -26.12
C GLU A 33 -1.24 11.45 -25.47
N ALA A 34 -1.43 10.13 -25.54
CA ALA A 34 -2.54 9.47 -24.88
C ALA A 34 -2.43 9.52 -23.36
N ARG A 35 -1.20 9.39 -22.80
CA ARG A 35 -0.98 9.48 -21.35
C ARG A 35 -1.26 10.89 -20.83
N GLU A 36 -0.80 11.92 -21.54
CA GLU A 36 -1.05 13.32 -21.16
C GLU A 36 -2.54 13.65 -21.18
N VAL A 37 -3.27 13.19 -22.19
CA VAL A 37 -4.72 13.42 -22.29
C VAL A 37 -5.48 12.63 -21.24
N ALA A 38 -5.02 11.43 -20.88
CA ALA A 38 -5.61 10.64 -19.81
C ALA A 38 -5.46 11.34 -18.45
N GLU A 39 -4.28 11.88 -18.15
CA GLU A 39 -4.03 12.64 -16.93
C GLU A 39 -4.87 13.93 -16.87
N LEU A 40 -4.96 14.66 -17.99
CA LEU A 40 -5.75 15.91 -18.07
C LEU A 40 -7.26 15.67 -17.91
N LEU A 41 -7.77 14.56 -18.44
CA LEU A 41 -9.18 14.19 -18.38
C LEU A 41 -9.53 13.34 -17.15
N GLY A 42 -8.55 12.99 -16.31
CA GLY A 42 -8.76 12.12 -15.15
C GLY A 42 -9.07 10.66 -15.49
N VAL A 43 -8.71 10.20 -16.70
CA VAL A 43 -8.90 8.81 -17.12
C VAL A 43 -7.71 7.97 -16.65
N ALA A 44 -7.97 6.96 -15.82
CA ALA A 44 -6.95 6.04 -15.34
C ALA A 44 -6.61 4.99 -16.42
N ILE A 45 -5.33 4.90 -16.80
CA ILE A 45 -4.83 3.84 -17.68
C ILE A 45 -4.36 2.69 -16.79
N GLN A 46 -5.14 1.62 -16.73
CA GLN A 46 -4.82 0.44 -15.93
C GLN A 46 -4.01 -0.56 -16.76
N GLU A 47 -2.76 -0.78 -16.37
CA GLU A 47 -1.85 -1.67 -17.09
C GLU A 47 -2.02 -3.11 -16.59
N CYS A 48 -2.76 -3.94 -17.34
CA CYS A 48 -2.96 -5.36 -17.00
C CYS A 48 -1.83 -6.20 -17.60
N ASP A 49 -0.93 -6.70 -16.75
CA ASP A 49 0.02 -7.75 -17.13
C ASP A 49 -0.69 -9.11 -16.98
N GLU A 50 -0.79 -9.88 -18.07
CA GLU A 50 -1.39 -11.22 -18.03
C GLU A 50 -0.48 -12.20 -17.28
N SER A 51 -0.53 -12.12 -15.96
CA SER A 51 -0.12 -13.15 -15.03
C SER A 51 -1.19 -13.31 -13.94
N ALA A 52 -2.31 -13.88 -14.36
CA ALA A 52 -3.30 -14.62 -13.56
C ALA A 52 -4.31 -13.80 -12.70
N PRO A 53 -5.48 -14.39 -12.36
CA PRO A 53 -6.81 -13.87 -12.63
C PRO A 53 -7.40 -12.99 -11.51
N GLU A 54 -8.36 -12.14 -11.88
CA GLU A 54 -9.24 -11.37 -10.97
C GLU A 54 -9.98 -12.27 -9.95
N PRO A 55 -10.47 -11.70 -8.83
CA PRO A 55 -11.78 -11.04 -8.90
C PRO A 55 -11.86 -9.67 -8.20
N ALA A 56 -12.57 -8.76 -8.88
CA ALA A 56 -13.45 -7.72 -8.33
C ALA A 56 -12.89 -6.65 -7.37
N VAL A 57 -12.84 -5.41 -7.88
CA VAL A 57 -12.90 -4.12 -7.16
C VAL A 57 -14.08 -4.08 -6.16
N PRO A 58 -14.04 -3.30 -5.04
CA PRO A 58 -13.51 -1.93 -5.03
C PRO A 58 -12.74 -1.52 -3.77
N ALA A 59 -12.35 -0.25 -3.79
CA ALA A 59 -11.78 0.56 -2.73
C ALA A 59 -10.25 0.60 -2.74
N ALA A 60 -9.79 1.79 -3.12
CA ALA A 60 -8.57 2.37 -2.61
C ALA A 60 -8.36 1.94 -1.16
N GLU A 61 -7.34 1.16 -0.92
CA GLU A 61 -6.66 1.11 0.36
C GLU A 61 -5.25 0.69 -0.01
N GLU A 62 -4.32 1.57 0.31
CA GLU A 62 -2.90 1.30 0.38
C GLU A 62 -2.64 -0.19 0.67
N LYS A 63 -1.55 -0.75 0.13
CA LYS A 63 -0.90 -1.92 0.74
C LYS A 63 -0.41 -1.52 2.15
N THR A 64 -1.36 -1.22 3.01
CA THR A 64 -1.21 -0.84 4.39
C THR A 64 -0.70 -2.09 5.06
N GLU A 65 0.19 -1.84 6.00
CA GLU A 65 0.81 -2.80 6.89
C GLU A 65 -0.12 -3.93 7.36
N SER A 66 -1.41 -3.66 7.50
CA SER A 66 -2.50 -4.60 7.78
C SER A 66 -2.57 -5.81 6.83
N GLN A 67 -2.41 -5.62 5.52
CA GLN A 67 -2.43 -6.71 4.53
C GLN A 67 -1.18 -7.60 4.68
N ARG A 68 0.00 -6.99 4.89
CA ARG A 68 1.26 -7.74 5.15
C ARG A 68 1.19 -8.55 6.45
N ILE A 69 0.58 -7.97 7.49
CA ILE A 69 0.34 -8.67 8.76
C ILE A 69 -0.61 -9.86 8.55
N ARG A 70 -1.68 -9.69 7.78
CA ARG A 70 -2.64 -10.75 7.48
C ARG A 70 -1.99 -11.94 6.75
N GLU A 71 -1.21 -11.68 5.71
CA GLU A 71 -0.49 -12.72 4.96
C GLU A 71 0.51 -13.47 5.84
N THR A 72 1.24 -12.75 6.70
CA THR A 72 2.21 -13.35 7.63
C THR A 72 1.52 -14.25 8.65
N ILE A 73 0.38 -13.83 9.20
CA ILE A 73 -0.40 -14.64 10.15
C ILE A 73 -0.87 -15.93 9.47
N ILE A 74 -1.41 -15.84 8.25
CA ILE A 74 -1.90 -17.01 7.51
C ILE A 74 -0.75 -17.98 7.20
N ALA A 75 0.42 -17.48 6.80
CA ALA A 75 1.59 -18.31 6.51
C ALA A 75 2.18 -19.02 7.75
N GLN A 76 1.96 -18.47 8.94
CA GLN A 76 2.40 -19.07 10.21
C GLN A 76 1.37 -20.01 10.83
N LEU A 77 0.11 -19.98 10.36
CA LEU A 77 -0.94 -20.86 10.86
C LEU A 77 -0.92 -22.21 10.11
N PRO A 78 -1.10 -23.35 10.81
CA PRO A 78 -1.21 -24.66 10.18
C PRO A 78 -2.43 -24.73 9.25
N GLU A 79 -2.25 -25.32 8.06
CA GLU A 79 -3.35 -25.53 7.12
C GLU A 79 -4.40 -26.46 7.75
N GLY A 80 -5.61 -25.93 7.97
CA GLY A 80 -6.78 -26.75 8.26
C GLY A 80 -7.69 -26.35 9.42
N GLN A 81 -7.32 -25.40 10.29
CA GLN A 81 -8.22 -24.95 11.38
C GLN A 81 -8.00 -23.50 11.80
N PHE A 82 -8.25 -22.54 10.91
CA PHE A 82 -8.47 -21.17 11.34
C PHE A 82 -9.78 -20.66 10.76
N THR A 83 -10.66 -20.20 11.63
CA THR A 83 -11.86 -19.49 11.25
C THR A 83 -11.51 -18.04 10.98
N GLU A 84 -12.26 -17.38 10.10
CA GLU A 84 -12.08 -15.95 9.81
C GLU A 84 -12.12 -15.08 11.08
N SER A 85 -12.91 -15.49 12.08
CA SER A 85 -12.97 -14.87 13.41
C SER A 85 -11.64 -14.95 14.18
N LEU A 86 -10.91 -16.06 14.10
CA LEU A 86 -9.62 -16.21 14.76
C LEU A 86 -8.57 -15.28 14.13
N VAL A 87 -8.60 -15.15 12.80
CA VAL A 87 -7.72 -14.22 12.06
C VAL A 87 -8.00 -12.78 12.44
N ALA A 88 -9.28 -12.38 12.55
CA ALA A 88 -9.65 -11.04 12.99
C ALA A 88 -9.17 -10.73 14.42
N GLN A 89 -9.32 -11.68 15.35
CA GLN A 89 -8.83 -11.55 16.72
C GLN A 89 -7.29 -11.45 16.79
N LEU A 90 -6.58 -12.23 15.98
CA LEU A 90 -5.11 -12.15 15.87
C LEU A 90 -4.67 -10.80 15.30
N MET A 91 -5.35 -10.28 14.27
CA MET A 91 -5.05 -8.96 13.72
C MET A 91 -5.29 -7.85 14.74
N GLU A 92 -6.42 -7.88 15.47
CA GLU A 92 -6.71 -6.90 16.54
C GLU A 92 -5.66 -6.97 17.65
N LYS A 93 -5.29 -8.18 18.09
CA LYS A 93 -4.25 -8.38 19.10
C LYS A 93 -2.89 -7.87 18.64
N VAL A 94 -2.50 -8.13 17.39
CA VAL A 94 -1.22 -7.66 16.84
C VAL A 94 -1.22 -6.14 16.72
N MET A 95 -2.29 -5.52 16.23
CA MET A 95 -2.38 -4.05 16.18
C MET A 95 -2.31 -3.41 17.57
N LYS A 96 -3.01 -3.99 18.55
CA LYS A 96 -2.95 -3.56 19.95
C LYS A 96 -1.56 -3.72 20.55
N GLU A 97 -0.87 -4.84 20.29
CA GLU A 97 0.52 -5.04 20.72
C GLU A 97 1.48 -4.07 20.04
N LYS A 98 1.35 -3.80 18.73
CA LYS A 98 2.19 -2.80 18.04
C LYS A 98 1.95 -1.39 18.57
N GLN A 99 0.71 -1.04 18.87
CA GLN A 99 0.38 0.23 19.53
C GLN A 99 0.95 0.28 20.94
N SER A 100 0.86 -0.80 21.72
CA SER A 100 1.43 -0.88 23.07
C SER A 100 2.96 -0.87 23.07
N LEU A 101 3.61 -1.54 22.12
CA LEU A 101 5.06 -1.47 21.88
C LEU A 101 5.49 -0.06 21.46
N GLY A 102 4.65 0.64 20.69
CA GLY A 102 4.81 2.07 20.40
C GLY A 102 4.62 2.97 21.63
N MET A 103 3.83 2.53 22.62
CA MET A 103 3.66 3.23 23.90
C MET A 103 4.77 2.91 24.91
N ASP A 104 5.43 1.76 24.81
CA ASP A 104 6.61 1.40 25.63
C ASP A 104 7.88 2.17 25.18
N ALA A 105 7.83 2.81 24.01
CA ALA A 105 8.79 3.84 23.61
C ALA A 105 8.60 5.19 24.33
N MET A 106 7.68 5.28 25.32
CA MET A 106 7.75 6.31 26.36
C MET A 106 8.86 5.96 27.37
N GLN A 107 10.07 5.72 26.87
CA GLN A 107 11.27 5.84 27.70
C GLN A 107 11.28 7.29 28.21
N PRO A 108 11.41 7.56 29.52
CA PRO A 108 11.65 8.91 29.99
C PRO A 108 12.95 9.39 29.35
N SER A 109 12.82 10.23 28.32
CA SER A 109 13.95 10.74 27.57
C SER A 109 14.63 11.79 28.45
N PHE A 110 15.67 11.39 29.17
CA PHE A 110 16.50 12.34 29.89
C PHE A 110 17.53 12.94 28.94
N LYS A 111 17.66 14.27 28.95
CA LYS A 111 18.67 14.95 28.16
C LYS A 111 20.04 14.74 28.80
N ALA A 112 20.88 13.91 28.19
CA ALA A 112 22.24 13.65 28.66
C ALA A 112 23.32 14.08 27.65
N VAL A 113 24.39 14.67 28.15
CA VAL A 113 25.58 15.05 27.37
C VAL A 113 26.77 14.24 27.87
N THR A 114 27.49 13.57 26.96
CA THR A 114 28.71 12.84 27.29
C THR A 114 29.93 13.71 27.03
N GLY A 115 30.68 14.05 28.08
CA GLY A 115 31.91 14.83 27.98
C GLY A 115 33.10 14.02 27.46
N LYS A 116 34.20 14.71 27.09
CA LYS A 116 35.44 14.12 26.51
C LYS A 116 36.18 13.08 27.40
N GLY A 117 35.66 12.74 28.58
CA GLY A 117 36.18 11.71 29.48
C GLY A 117 35.20 10.57 29.79
N GLY A 118 34.12 10.42 29.02
CA GLY A 118 33.11 9.38 29.24
C GLY A 118 32.12 9.68 30.36
N VAL A 119 32.26 10.83 31.04
CA VAL A 119 31.31 11.30 32.05
C VAL A 119 30.02 11.75 31.37
N LYS A 120 28.89 11.14 31.77
CA LYS A 120 27.54 11.54 31.35
C LYS A 120 26.94 12.53 32.35
N VAL A 121 26.58 13.71 31.88
CA VAL A 121 25.85 14.73 32.65
C VAL A 121 24.39 14.69 32.22
N ILE A 122 23.47 14.54 33.17
CA ILE A 122 22.02 14.48 32.96
C ILE A 122 21.40 15.80 33.46
N ASP A 123 20.53 16.41 32.65
CA ASP A 123 19.79 17.61 33.06
C ASP A 123 18.68 17.23 34.06
N GLY A 124 18.76 17.75 35.29
CA GLY A 124 17.79 17.48 36.35
C GLY A 124 16.38 17.99 36.07
N SER A 125 16.21 18.82 35.04
CA SER A 125 14.90 19.28 34.54
C SER A 125 14.19 18.26 33.64
N SER A 126 14.89 17.18 33.26
CA SER A 126 14.46 16.22 32.23
C SER A 126 14.25 14.80 32.79
N VAL A 127 14.20 14.68 34.14
CA VAL A 127 14.03 13.44 34.91
C VAL A 127 12.73 13.51 35.70
#